data_AF-A0A3N7CHD0-F1
#
_entry.id   AF-A0A3N7CHD0-F1
#
_cell.length_a   1.000
_cell.length_b   1.000
_cell.length_c   1.000
_cell.angle_alpha   90.00
_cell.angle_beta   90.00
_cell.angle_gamma   90.00
#
_symmetry.space_group_name_H-M   'P 1'
#
loop_
_entity.id
_entity.type
_entity.pdbx_description
1 polymer ?
#
loop_
_entity_poly.entity_id
_entity_poly.type
_entity_poly.pdbx_seq_one_letter_code
_entity_poly.pdbx_strand_id
1 'polypeptide(L)'
;MRGLSLHNNPDVPRTSPAPLPAPAPTPAPTPYWLYLLECEGGVYYAGIAIDVEQRFFQHVFGLGAKFTRARPPLRVLAARMYESKGAALRAELRLKALPRARKLAFFEAAESAVAPQPVTGR
;
A
#
# COMPACT_ATOMS: atom_id res chain seq x y z
N MET A 1 13.92 -76.21 -20.00
CA MET A 1 13.55 -76.32 -18.57
C MET A 1 14.16 -75.13 -17.84
N ARG A 2 13.32 -74.30 -17.18
CA ARG A 2 13.56 -73.42 -16.00
C ARG A 2 14.80 -72.47 -16.05
N GLY A 3 14.73 -71.17 -15.85
CA GLY A 3 13.68 -70.22 -15.48
C GLY A 3 14.38 -68.88 -15.24
N LEU A 4 13.96 -67.81 -15.90
CA LEU A 4 14.46 -66.46 -15.63
C LEU A 4 13.69 -65.89 -14.44
N SER A 5 14.43 -65.55 -13.39
CA SER A 5 13.93 -65.00 -12.14
C SER A 5 13.16 -63.70 -12.34
N LEU A 6 11.86 -63.76 -12.09
CA LEU A 6 10.99 -62.63 -11.83
C LEU A 6 11.49 -61.90 -10.57
N HIS A 7 12.13 -60.74 -10.72
CA HIS A 7 12.28 -59.79 -9.62
C HIS A 7 10.94 -59.09 -9.42
N ASN A 8 10.13 -59.66 -8.54
CA ASN A 8 8.87 -59.10 -8.07
C ASN A 8 9.21 -57.89 -7.18
N ASN A 9 9.02 -56.68 -7.69
CA ASN A 9 9.25 -55.45 -6.93
C ASN A 9 7.99 -55.19 -6.09
N PRO A 10 8.06 -55.13 -4.75
CA PRO A 10 6.88 -55.01 -3.91
C PRO A 10 6.22 -53.64 -4.10
N ASP A 11 4.90 -53.72 -4.26
CA ASP A 11 3.88 -52.69 -4.21
C ASP A 11 4.32 -51.38 -3.52
N VAL A 12 4.56 -50.34 -4.32
CA VAL A 12 4.64 -48.96 -3.83
C VAL A 12 3.20 -48.51 -3.54
N PRO A 13 2.82 -48.23 -2.27
CA PRO A 13 1.48 -47.76 -1.99
C PRO A 13 1.28 -46.41 -2.68
N ARG A 14 0.24 -46.32 -3.52
CA ARG A 14 -0.21 -45.05 -4.13
C ARG A 14 -0.78 -44.17 -3.02
N THR A 15 0.07 -43.44 -2.30
CA THR A 15 -0.35 -42.35 -1.42
C THR A 15 -0.97 -41.26 -2.28
N SER A 16 -2.29 -41.16 -2.21
CA SER A 16 -3.07 -40.05 -2.77
C SER A 16 -2.48 -38.72 -2.27
N PRO A 17 -2.22 -37.71 -3.12
CA PRO A 17 -1.79 -36.42 -2.62
C PRO A 17 -2.90 -35.83 -1.75
N ALA A 18 -2.57 -35.51 -0.50
CA ALA A 18 -3.47 -34.79 0.39
C ALA A 18 -4.03 -33.54 -0.32
N PRO A 19 -5.31 -33.18 -0.12
CA PRO A 19 -5.86 -31.97 -0.71
C PRO A 19 -4.98 -30.78 -0.30
N LEU A 20 -4.52 -30.03 -1.30
CA LEU A 20 -3.76 -28.80 -1.08
C LEU A 20 -4.53 -27.92 -0.08
N PRO A 21 -3.86 -27.30 0.91
CA PRO A 21 -4.54 -26.37 1.80
C PRO A 21 -5.22 -25.30 0.96
N ALA A 22 -6.48 -24.97 1.31
CA ALA A 22 -7.21 -23.88 0.69
C ALA A 22 -6.33 -22.61 0.64
N PRO A 23 -6.42 -21.77 -0.41
CA PRO A 23 -5.63 -20.55 -0.48
C PRO A 23 -5.86 -19.76 0.81
N ALA A 24 -4.77 -19.41 1.50
CA ALA A 24 -4.82 -18.60 2.70
C ALA A 24 -5.67 -17.34 2.45
N PRO A 25 -6.41 -16.84 3.46
CA PRO A 25 -7.20 -15.62 3.29
C PRO A 25 -6.29 -14.53 2.73
N THR A 26 -6.62 -14.02 1.54
CA THR A 26 -5.87 -12.93 0.93
C THR A 26 -5.95 -11.76 1.91
N PRO A 27 -4.82 -11.17 2.35
CA PRO A 27 -4.89 -10.07 3.30
C PRO A 27 -5.72 -8.95 2.67
N ALA A 28 -6.70 -8.45 3.43
CA ALA A 28 -7.50 -7.31 2.99
C ALA A 28 -6.55 -6.18 2.57
N PRO A 29 -6.85 -5.47 1.47
CA PRO A 29 -5.94 -4.47 0.95
C PRO A 29 -5.77 -3.35 1.99
N THR A 30 -4.53 -3.11 2.40
CA THR A 30 -4.21 -2.04 3.34
C THR A 30 -4.37 -0.69 2.64
N PRO A 31 -5.21 0.22 3.15
CA PRO A 31 -5.39 1.52 2.53
C PRO A 31 -4.11 2.35 2.62
N TYR A 32 -3.84 3.11 1.56
CA TYR A 32 -2.72 4.05 1.49
C TYR A 32 -3.26 5.46 1.27
N TRP A 33 -2.69 6.41 1.98
CA TRP A 33 -3.00 7.82 1.88
C TRP A 33 -1.98 8.52 1.00
N LEU A 34 -2.45 9.26 0.01
CA LEU A 34 -1.68 10.30 -0.66
C LEU A 34 -1.85 11.59 0.14
N TYR A 35 -0.75 12.26 0.46
CA TYR A 35 -0.79 13.53 1.18
C TYR A 35 0.07 14.59 0.49
N LEU A 36 -0.30 15.85 0.73
CA LEU A 36 0.41 17.03 0.29
C LEU A 36 0.76 17.87 1.52
N LEU A 37 2.04 18.13 1.71
CA LEU A 37 2.56 18.99 2.77
C LEU A 37 3.00 20.32 2.17
N GLU A 38 2.80 21.39 2.94
CA GLU A 38 3.54 22.63 2.74
C GLU A 38 4.83 22.58 3.54
N CYS A 39 5.96 22.79 2.89
CA CYS A 39 7.27 22.93 3.52
C CYS A 39 7.69 24.39 3.53
N GLU A 40 8.62 24.71 4.44
CA GLU A 40 9.27 26.02 4.50
C GLU A 40 9.85 26.43 3.13
N GLY A 41 9.76 27.74 2.82
CA GLY A 41 10.08 28.28 1.49
C GLY A 41 8.96 28.12 0.47
N GLY A 42 7.75 27.79 0.91
CA GLY A 42 6.58 27.68 0.04
C GLY A 42 6.71 26.54 -0.96
N VAL A 43 7.39 25.45 -0.61
CA VAL A 43 7.56 24.26 -1.46
C VAL A 43 6.50 23.23 -1.09
N TYR A 44 5.97 22.51 -2.07
CA TYR A 44 5.03 21.41 -1.79
C TYR A 44 5.73 20.06 -1.88
N TYR A 45 5.50 19.24 -0.85
CA TYR A 45 5.95 17.86 -0.80
C TYR A 45 4.75 16.93 -0.91
N ALA A 46 4.82 15.97 -1.84
CA ALA A 46 3.80 14.94 -2.01
C ALA A 46 4.39 13.57 -1.73
N GLY A 47 3.65 12.73 -1.02
CA GLY A 47 4.06 11.37 -0.68
C GLY A 47 2.86 10.47 -0.39
N ILE A 48 3.10 9.16 -0.35
CA ILE A 48 2.10 8.16 0.07
C ILE A 48 2.49 7.45 1.36
N ALA A 49 1.56 7.26 2.29
CA ALA A 49 1.80 6.58 3.57
C ALA A 49 0.62 5.70 3.96
N ILE A 50 0.86 4.68 4.77
CA ILE A 50 -0.22 3.93 5.43
C ILE A 50 -0.75 4.75 6.61
N ASP A 51 0.15 5.40 7.34
CA ASP A 51 -0.14 6.28 8.46
C ASP A 51 0.49 7.66 8.20
N VAL A 52 -0.35 8.64 7.84
CA VAL A 52 0.10 9.99 7.49
C VAL A 52 0.58 10.74 8.73
N GLU A 53 -0.09 10.56 9.87
CA GLU A 53 0.26 11.26 11.11
C GLU A 53 1.61 10.78 11.63
N GLN A 54 1.81 9.48 11.74
CA GLN A 54 3.08 8.91 12.17
C GLN A 54 4.22 9.34 11.24
N ARG A 55 3.96 9.38 9.93
CA ARG A 55 4.97 9.82 8.95
C ARG A 55 5.23 11.32 9.00
N PHE A 56 4.20 12.14 9.23
CA PHE A 56 4.35 13.57 9.45
C PHE A 56 5.21 13.84 10.68
N PHE A 57 4.95 13.18 11.81
CA PHE A 57 5.77 13.28 13.01
C PHE A 57 7.22 12.85 12.75
N GLN A 58 7.46 11.74 12.03
CA GLN A 58 8.83 11.35 11.64
C GLN A 58 9.53 12.44 10.80
N HIS A 59 8.81 13.13 9.91
CA HIS A 59 9.36 14.25 9.16
C HIS A 59 9.64 15.48 10.03
N VAL A 60 8.75 15.82 10.97
CA VAL A 60 8.91 16.93 11.93
C VAL A 60 10.11 16.71 12.85
N PHE A 61 10.30 15.49 13.35
CA PHE A 61 11.43 15.14 14.21
C PHE A 61 12.73 14.80 13.44
N GLY A 62 12.77 15.01 12.12
CA GLY A 62 13.97 14.79 11.32
C GLY A 62 14.41 13.32 11.21
N LEU A 63 13.50 12.38 11.47
CA LEU A 63 13.68 10.93 11.30
C LEU A 63 13.20 10.43 9.92
N GLY A 64 12.59 11.31 9.12
CA GLY A 64 12.15 11.04 7.76
C GLY A 64 13.23 11.21 6.68
N ALA A 65 12.79 11.31 5.43
CA ALA A 65 13.67 11.43 4.27
C ALA A 65 14.63 12.65 4.37
N LYS A 66 15.83 12.51 3.80
CA LYS A 66 16.91 13.53 3.77
C LYS A 66 16.42 14.93 3.35
N PHE A 67 15.35 15.00 2.55
CA PHE A 67 14.72 16.24 2.07
C PHE A 67 13.96 17.03 3.15
N THR A 68 13.27 16.37 4.10
CA THR A 68 12.50 17.07 5.14
C THR A 68 13.36 17.55 6.31
N ARG A 69 14.61 17.09 6.43
CA ARG A 69 15.61 17.68 7.34
C ARG A 69 16.06 19.07 6.90
N ALA A 70 16.06 19.37 5.60
CA ALA A 70 16.48 20.66 5.06
C ALA A 70 15.32 21.65 4.92
N ARG A 71 14.07 21.17 4.87
CA ARG A 71 12.84 21.98 4.75
C ARG A 71 11.73 21.32 5.58
N PRO A 72 11.56 21.71 6.85
CA PRO A 72 10.55 21.09 7.70
C PRO A 72 9.14 21.33 7.11
N PRO A 73 8.25 20.33 7.18
CA PRO A 73 6.86 20.52 6.82
C PRO A 73 6.18 21.42 7.86
N LEU A 74 5.50 22.47 7.39
CA LEU A 74 4.76 23.43 8.19
C LEU A 74 3.35 22.91 8.52
N ARG A 75 2.70 22.27 7.54
CA ARG A 75 1.34 21.74 7.67
C ARG A 75 1.00 20.73 6.59
N VAL A 76 0.00 19.90 6.87
CA VAL A 76 -0.68 19.09 5.87
C VAL A 76 -1.70 19.98 5.15
N LEU A 77 -1.59 20.09 3.83
CA LEU A 77 -2.54 20.84 3.00
C LEU A 77 -3.73 19.99 2.57
N ALA A 78 -3.48 18.73 2.23
CA ALA A 78 -4.52 17.80 1.81
C ALA A 78 -4.06 16.35 1.99
N ALA A 79 -5.02 15.45 2.17
CA ALA A 79 -4.80 14.01 2.17
C ALA A 79 -6.00 13.28 1.53
N ARG A 80 -5.73 12.16 0.85
CA ARG A 80 -6.77 11.32 0.24
C ARG A 80 -6.39 9.85 0.35
N MET A 81 -7.36 9.04 0.78
CA MET A 81 -7.22 7.59 0.91
C MET A 81 -7.40 6.88 -0.43
N TYR A 82 -6.63 5.82 -0.63
CA TYR A 82 -6.71 4.90 -1.75
C TYR A 82 -6.74 3.46 -1.22
N GLU A 83 -7.45 2.59 -1.93
CA GLU A 83 -7.63 1.18 -1.58
C GLU A 83 -6.33 0.38 -1.54
N SER A 84 -5.28 0.81 -2.24
CA SER A 84 -4.02 0.07 -2.33
C SER A 84 -2.83 0.98 -2.60
N LYS A 85 -1.63 0.49 -2.30
CA LYS A 85 -0.35 1.15 -2.63
C LYS A 85 -0.25 1.52 -4.12
N GLY A 86 -0.66 0.61 -5.00
CA GLY A 86 -0.59 0.81 -6.45
C GLY A 86 -1.56 1.90 -6.93
N ALA A 87 -2.75 1.99 -6.35
CA ALA A 87 -3.67 3.10 -6.59
C ALA A 87 -3.08 4.43 -6.11
N ALA A 88 -2.53 4.46 -4.89
CA ALA A 88 -1.89 5.65 -4.32
C ALA A 88 -0.68 6.13 -5.14
N LEU A 89 0.21 5.23 -5.59
CA LEU A 89 1.37 5.57 -6.42
C LEU A 89 0.96 6.16 -7.77
N ARG A 90 -0.05 5.57 -8.43
CA ARG A 90 -0.58 6.12 -9.70
C ARG A 90 -1.14 7.53 -9.50
N ALA A 91 -1.84 7.76 -8.40
CA ALA A 91 -2.34 9.09 -8.05
C ALA A 91 -1.20 10.07 -7.70
N GLU A 92 -0.17 9.62 -6.99
CA GLU A 92 1.00 10.44 -6.66
C GLU A 92 1.73 10.90 -7.93
N LEU A 93 1.91 10.02 -8.92
CA LEU A 93 2.51 10.36 -10.21
C LEU A 93 1.70 11.42 -10.96
N ARG A 94 0.37 11.28 -10.99
CA ARG A 94 -0.53 12.29 -11.58
C ARG A 94 -0.41 13.62 -10.85
N LEU A 95 -0.42 13.61 -9.52
CA LEU A 95 -0.29 14.81 -8.70
C LEU A 95 1.06 15.51 -8.92
N LYS A 96 2.15 14.74 -9.05
CA LYS A 96 3.50 15.28 -9.33
C LYS A 96 3.59 15.93 -10.70
N ALA A 97 2.86 15.43 -11.69
CA ALA A 97 2.80 16.00 -13.04
C ALA A 97 1.98 17.31 -13.11
N LEU A 98 1.15 17.62 -12.11
CA LEU A 98 0.35 18.83 -12.10
C LEU A 98 1.15 20.07 -11.65
N PRO A 99 0.87 21.24 -12.23
CA PRO A 99 1.42 22.50 -11.75
C PRO A 99 0.91 22.80 -10.32
N ARG A 100 1.71 23.53 -9.54
CA ARG A 100 1.43 23.85 -8.13
C ARG A 100 -0.01 24.30 -7.88
N ALA A 101 -0.53 25.21 -8.73
CA ALA A 101 -1.87 25.76 -8.63
C ALA A 101 -3.00 24.72 -8.74
N ARG A 102 -2.75 23.59 -9.43
CA ARG A 102 -3.73 22.51 -9.61
C ARG A 102 -3.58 21.37 -8.63
N LYS A 103 -2.53 21.38 -7.79
CA LYS A 103 -2.29 20.30 -6.82
C LYS A 103 -3.35 20.26 -5.73
N LEU A 104 -3.86 21.39 -5.25
CA LEU A 104 -4.94 21.43 -4.27
C LEU A 104 -6.27 20.95 -4.89
N ALA A 105 -6.61 21.47 -6.07
CA ALA A 105 -7.80 21.06 -6.81
C ALA A 105 -7.84 19.54 -7.11
N PHE A 106 -6.68 18.87 -7.24
CA PHE A 106 -6.63 17.42 -7.39
C PHE A 106 -7.24 16.66 -6.20
N PHE A 107 -7.17 17.21 -5.00
CA PHE A 107 -7.79 16.65 -3.80
C PHE A 107 -9.25 17.06 -3.63
N GLU A 108 -9.69 18.14 -4.27
CA GLU A 108 -11.08 18.61 -4.25
C GLU A 108 -11.94 18.00 -5.35
N ALA A 109 -11.36 17.68 -6.51
CA ALA A 109 -12.04 17.04 -7.66
C ALA A 109 -12.47 15.58 -7.40
N ALA A 110 -12.58 15.22 -6.13
CA ALA A 110 -12.60 13.90 -5.56
C ALA A 110 -13.77 13.74 -4.60
N GLU A 111 -14.90 14.39 -4.87
CA GLU A 111 -16.14 14.29 -4.09
C GLU A 111 -16.84 12.92 -4.25
N SER A 112 -16.05 11.85 -4.30
CA SER A 112 -16.50 10.47 -4.19
C SER A 112 -15.51 9.71 -3.31
N ALA A 113 -15.26 10.27 -2.12
CA ALA A 113 -14.66 9.53 -1.03
C ALA A 113 -15.78 8.69 -0.40
N VAL A 114 -15.66 7.37 -0.53
CA VAL A 114 -16.42 6.38 0.23
C VAL A 114 -16.49 6.84 1.69
N ALA A 115 -17.70 7.11 2.16
CA ALA A 115 -17.97 7.38 3.57
C ALA A 115 -17.40 6.23 4.41
N PRO A 116 -16.74 6.50 5.55
CA PRO A 116 -16.39 5.44 6.47
C PRO A 116 -17.69 4.78 6.93
N GLN A 117 -17.95 3.56 6.45
CA GLN A 117 -19.05 2.76 6.96
C GLN A 117 -18.78 2.51 8.45
N PRO A 118 -19.69 2.86 9.38
CA PRO A 118 -19.50 2.54 10.77
C PRO A 118 -19.49 1.01 10.91
N VAL A 119 -18.38 0.45 11.41
CA VAL A 119 -18.34 -0.93 11.86
C VAL A 119 -19.16 -1.03 13.15
N THR A 120 -20.47 -1.24 12.99
CA THR A 120 -21.33 -1.70 14.08
C THR A 120 -21.34 -3.22 14.04
N GLY A 121 -20.48 -3.84 14.85
CA GLY A 121 -20.50 -5.28 15.12
C GLY A 121 -20.53 -5.50 16.62
N ARG A 122 -21.68 -5.93 17.12
CA ARG A 122 -21.96 -6.32 18.50
C ARG A 122 -21.57 -7.77 18.76
#